data_AF-A0A920NE64-F1
#
_entry.id   AF-A0A920NE64-F1
#
_cell.length_a   1.000
_cell.length_b   1.000
_cell.length_c   1.000
_cell.angle_alpha   90.00
_cell.angle_beta   90.00
_cell.angle_gamma   90.00
#
_symmetry.space_group_name_H-M   'P 1'
#
loop_
_entity.id
_entity.type
_entity.pdbx_description
1 polymer ?
#
loop_
_entity_poly.entity_id
_entity_poly.type
_entity_poly.pdbx_seq_one_letter_code
_entity_poly.pdbx_strand_id
1 'polypeptide(L)'
;MGRTGALFGHTASGVKPDVMGLAKGLGGGFPIGAVMATDRSAAGMGPGTHGCTFGGNPIAAACANAVLDVLLTEGFFGPSFSFWSST
;
A
#
# COMPACT_ATOMS: atom_id res chain seq x y z
N MET A 1 -1.25 -3.88 5.73
CA MET A 1 -2.36 -4.64 5.12
C MET A 1 -3.09 -5.44 6.19
N GLY A 2 -4.00 -4.81 6.95
CA GLY A 2 -5.01 -5.49 7.78
C GLY A 2 -4.56 -6.14 9.09
N ARG A 3 -3.24 -6.29 9.33
CA ARG A 3 -2.71 -7.03 10.49
C ARG A 3 -3.14 -6.47 11.85
N THR A 4 -3.38 -5.18 11.95
CA THR A 4 -3.75 -4.48 13.19
C THR A 4 -5.24 -4.19 13.30
N GLY A 5 -6.08 -4.83 12.48
CA GLY A 5 -7.53 -4.53 12.40
C GLY A 5 -7.85 -3.30 11.55
N ALA A 6 -6.86 -2.67 10.93
CA ALA A 6 -7.01 -1.58 9.97
C ALA A 6 -6.10 -1.84 8.76
N LEU A 7 -6.37 -1.17 7.63
CA LEU A 7 -5.56 -1.33 6.42
C LEU A 7 -4.08 -1.04 6.67
N PHE A 8 -3.78 0.08 7.32
CA PHE A 8 -2.44 0.51 7.70
C PHE A 8 -2.26 0.57 9.23
N GLY A 9 -1.08 0.17 9.70
CA GLY A 9 -0.77 0.12 11.13
C GLY A 9 -0.66 1.48 11.80
N HIS A 10 -0.26 2.52 11.06
CA HIS A 10 -0.11 3.88 11.61
C HIS A 10 -1.45 4.55 11.94
N THR A 11 -2.58 4.03 11.42
CA THR A 11 -3.91 4.63 11.64
C THR A 11 -4.26 4.77 13.11
N ALA A 12 -3.90 3.77 13.93
CA ALA A 12 -4.18 3.78 15.37
C ALA A 12 -3.29 4.75 16.16
N SER A 13 -2.16 5.18 15.60
CA SER A 13 -1.22 6.09 16.28
C SER A 13 -1.45 7.57 15.95
N GLY A 14 -2.37 7.89 15.01
CA GLY A 14 -2.58 9.25 14.53
C GLY A 14 -1.42 9.82 13.71
N VAL A 15 -0.40 9.02 13.41
CA VAL A 15 0.75 9.41 12.59
C VAL A 15 0.34 9.47 11.13
N LYS A 16 0.75 10.54 10.45
CA LYS A 16 0.67 10.69 9.00
C LYS A 16 2.08 10.57 8.41
N PRO A 17 2.46 9.40 7.86
CA PRO A 17 3.82 9.19 7.38
C PRO A 17 4.07 9.91 6.05
N ASP A 18 5.21 10.59 5.94
CA ASP A 18 5.69 11.15 4.68
C ASP A 18 6.17 10.08 3.69
N VAL A 19 6.65 8.95 4.21
CA VAL A 19 7.08 7.77 3.46
C VAL A 19 6.66 6.50 4.21
N MET A 20 6.07 5.54 3.51
CA MET A 20 5.64 4.25 4.05
C MET A 20 5.96 3.10 3.10
N GLY A 21 6.58 2.04 3.61
CA GLY A 21 6.80 0.80 2.88
C GLY A 21 5.66 -0.20 3.06
N LEU A 22 5.27 -0.84 1.95
CA LEU A 22 4.28 -1.92 1.89
C LEU A 22 4.89 -3.14 1.19
N ALA A 23 4.60 -4.34 1.66
CA ALA A 23 5.02 -5.62 1.07
C ALA A 23 4.20 -6.76 1.71
N LYS A 24 4.75 -7.98 1.75
CA LYS A 24 4.18 -9.15 2.44
C LYS A 24 2.71 -9.37 2.10
N GLY A 25 1.80 -8.97 3.00
CA GLY A 25 0.36 -9.09 2.82
C GLY A 25 -0.17 -8.37 1.57
N LEU A 26 0.55 -7.38 1.02
CA LEU A 26 0.18 -6.73 -0.25
C LEU A 26 0.07 -7.73 -1.41
N GLY A 27 0.97 -8.72 -1.48
CA GLY A 27 1.00 -9.67 -2.59
C GLY A 27 0.25 -10.97 -2.34
N GLY A 28 -0.31 -11.17 -1.13
CA GLY A 28 -0.99 -12.42 -0.80
C GLY A 28 -0.13 -13.69 -0.97
N GLY A 29 1.20 -13.54 -0.91
CA GLY A 29 2.17 -14.61 -1.19
C GLY A 29 2.99 -14.41 -2.48
N PHE A 30 2.54 -13.57 -3.41
CA PHE A 30 3.31 -13.20 -4.60
C PHE A 30 4.31 -12.06 -4.28
N PRO A 31 5.53 -12.05 -4.85
CA PRO A 31 6.50 -10.99 -4.61
C PRO A 31 6.05 -9.62 -5.16
N ILE A 32 5.70 -8.71 -4.24
CA ILE A 32 5.47 -7.30 -4.53
C ILE A 32 5.74 -6.44 -3.29
N GLY A 33 6.30 -5.25 -3.53
CA GLY A 33 6.41 -4.19 -2.54
C GLY A 33 6.10 -2.84 -3.18
N ALA A 34 5.75 -1.87 -2.34
CA ALA A 34 5.48 -0.50 -2.74
C ALA A 34 6.07 0.46 -1.70
N VAL A 35 6.50 1.63 -2.17
CA VAL A 35 6.85 2.76 -1.33
C VAL A 35 5.83 3.84 -1.63
N MET A 36 5.03 4.19 -0.64
CA MET A 36 4.12 5.34 -0.70
C MET A 36 4.86 6.55 -0.16
N ALA A 37 4.77 7.68 -0.84
CA ALA A 37 5.43 8.91 -0.41
C ALA A 37 4.56 10.11 -0.76
N THR A 38 4.62 11.16 0.06
CA THR A 38 4.04 12.47 -0.28
C THR A 38 4.77 13.08 -1.48
N ASP A 39 4.11 13.96 -2.25
CA ASP A 39 4.73 14.63 -3.41
C ASP A 39 6.04 15.34 -3.04
N ARG A 40 6.07 15.97 -1.86
CA ARG A 40 7.26 16.60 -1.30
C ARG A 40 8.41 15.60 -1.11
N SER A 41 8.12 14.43 -0.55
CA SER A 41 9.12 13.39 -0.30
C SER A 41 9.54 12.66 -1.59
N ALA A 42 8.64 12.58 -2.56
CA ALA A 42 8.91 11.99 -3.87
C ALA A 42 9.62 12.94 -4.85
N ALA A 43 9.86 14.21 -4.48
CA ALA A 43 10.40 15.23 -5.39
C ALA A 43 11.73 14.85 -6.07
N GLY A 44 12.54 13.97 -5.46
CA GLY A 44 13.78 13.46 -6.05
C GLY A 44 13.64 12.24 -6.97
N MET A 45 12.44 11.68 -7.09
CA MET A 45 12.15 10.46 -7.86
C MET A 45 11.83 10.78 -9.32
N GLY A 46 12.85 11.18 -10.07
CA GLY A 46 12.77 11.42 -11.51
C GLY A 46 13.06 10.18 -12.38
N PRO A 47 12.83 10.25 -13.69
CA PRO A 47 13.24 9.20 -14.63
C PRO A 47 14.73 8.87 -14.50
N GLY A 48 15.05 7.58 -14.31
CA GLY A 48 16.42 7.07 -14.23
C GLY A 48 17.08 7.11 -12.85
N THR A 49 16.45 7.69 -11.83
CA THR A 49 17.04 7.76 -10.47
C THR A 49 16.89 6.46 -9.67
N HIS A 50 15.93 5.61 -10.07
CA HIS A 50 15.66 4.33 -9.45
C HIS A 50 15.03 3.37 -10.48
N GLY A 51 15.16 2.07 -10.26
CA GLY A 51 14.55 1.06 -11.12
C GLY A 51 14.60 -0.33 -10.51
N CYS A 52 13.73 -1.20 -10.99
CA CYS A 52 13.72 -2.61 -10.64
C CYS A 52 13.20 -3.40 -11.84
N THR A 53 13.97 -4.40 -12.31
CA THR A 53 13.63 -5.20 -13.50
C THR A 53 12.25 -5.84 -13.41
N PHE A 54 11.86 -6.30 -12.22
CA PHE A 54 10.54 -6.91 -11.97
C PHE A 54 9.57 -5.96 -11.25
N GLY A 55 9.97 -4.71 -11.02
CA GLY A 55 9.15 -3.73 -10.32
C GLY A 55 7.93 -3.34 -11.14
N GLY A 56 6.75 -3.32 -10.52
CA GLY A 56 5.51 -2.91 -11.18
C GLY A 56 5.05 -3.83 -12.32
N ASN A 57 5.55 -5.06 -12.39
CA ASN A 57 5.15 -5.98 -13.46
C ASN A 57 3.63 -6.32 -13.38
N PRO A 58 2.97 -6.64 -14.51
CA PRO A 58 1.52 -6.82 -14.54
C PRO A 58 1.00 -7.96 -13.66
N ILE A 59 1.77 -9.04 -13.48
CA ILE A 59 1.36 -10.18 -12.63
C ILE A 59 1.36 -9.75 -11.16
N ALA A 60 2.41 -9.08 -10.72
CA ALA A 60 2.51 -8.55 -9.36
C ALA A 60 1.37 -7.57 -9.05
N ALA A 61 1.05 -6.68 -10.01
CA ALA A 61 -0.05 -5.73 -9.89
C ALA A 61 -1.41 -6.45 -9.80
N ALA A 62 -1.65 -7.47 -10.63
CA ALA A 62 -2.89 -8.26 -10.58
C ALA A 62 -3.05 -8.99 -9.25
N CYS A 63 -1.99 -9.60 -8.72
CA CYS A 63 -2.02 -10.24 -7.40
C CYS A 63 -2.33 -9.24 -6.29
N ALA A 64 -1.71 -8.05 -6.30
CA ALA A 64 -1.98 -7.02 -5.31
C ALA A 64 -3.40 -6.45 -5.42
N ASN A 65 -3.91 -6.25 -6.63
CA ASN A 65 -5.28 -5.80 -6.84
C ASN A 65 -6.28 -6.83 -6.28
N ALA A 66 -6.11 -8.12 -6.57
CA ALA A 66 -6.98 -9.16 -6.03
C ALA A 66 -6.98 -9.20 -4.48
N VAL A 67 -5.83 -8.94 -3.86
CA VAL A 67 -5.76 -8.79 -2.39
C VAL A 67 -6.52 -7.54 -1.93
N LEU A 68 -6.31 -6.41 -2.59
CA LEU A 68 -6.96 -5.15 -2.24
C LEU A 68 -8.49 -5.24 -2.42
N ASP A 69 -8.98 -5.89 -3.46
CA ASP A 69 -10.42 -6.11 -3.68
C ASP A 69 -11.07 -6.78 -2.46
N VAL A 70 -10.40 -7.79 -1.89
CA VAL A 70 -10.87 -8.46 -0.67
C VAL A 70 -10.77 -7.53 0.54
N LEU A 71 -9.63 -6.88 0.76
CA LEU A 71 -9.41 -6.02 1.94
C LEU A 71 -10.29 -4.76 1.96
N LEU A 72 -10.67 -4.26 0.78
CA LEU A 72 -11.47 -3.04 0.62
C LEU A 72 -12.96 -3.32 0.44
N THR A 73 -13.38 -4.59 0.50
CA THR A 73 -14.79 -4.96 0.53
C THR A 73 -15.48 -4.30 1.74
N GLU A 74 -16.71 -3.82 1.55
CA GLU A 74 -17.47 -3.17 2.63
C GLU A 74 -17.55 -4.06 3.88
N GLY A 75 -17.33 -3.43 5.05
CA GLY A 75 -17.37 -4.12 6.33
C GLY A 75 -16.14 -4.96 6.67
N PHE A 76 -15.15 -5.13 5.77
CA PHE A 76 -13.95 -5.93 6.07
C PHE A 76 -13.18 -5.42 7.30
N PHE A 77 -13.05 -4.10 7.44
CA PHE A 77 -12.44 -3.43 8.60
C PHE A 77 -13.48 -2.78 9.53
N GLY A 78 -14.76 -3.12 9.38
CA GLY A 78 -15.87 -2.47 10.08
C GLY A 78 -16.46 -1.26 9.35
N PRO A 79 -17.54 -0.67 9.90
CA PRO A 79 -18.42 0.26 9.17
C PRO A 79 -17.84 1.65 8.89
N SER A 80 -16.71 2.02 9.51
CA SER A 80 -16.12 3.37 9.41
C SER A 80 -14.87 3.44 8.53
N PHE A 81 -14.46 2.34 7.89
CA PHE A 81 -13.23 2.31 7.12
C PHE A 81 -13.42 2.95 5.73
N SER A 82 -12.61 3.96 5.42
CA SER A 82 -12.48 4.54 4.07
C SER A 82 -11.01 4.66 3.69
N PHE A 83 -10.65 4.09 2.54
CA PHE A 83 -9.28 4.11 2.01
C PHE A 83 -8.73 5.55 1.89
N TRP A 84 -9.51 6.44 1.26
CA TRP A 84 -9.11 7.83 0.96
C TRP A 84 -9.05 8.75 2.17
N SER A 85 -9.64 8.35 3.31
CA SER A 85 -9.54 9.11 4.56
C SER A 85 -8.24 8.83 5.33
N SER A 86 -7.49 7.81 4.91
CA SER A 86 -6.33 7.27 5.65
C SER A 86 -4.96 7.63 5.03
N THR A 87 -4.95 8.32 3.90
CA THR A 87 -3.77 8.83 3.16
C THR A 87 -3.84 10.33 3.08
#